data_AF-A0AB94IXU8-F1
#
_entry.id   AF-A0AB94IXU8-F1
#
_cell.length_a   1.000
_cell.length_b   1.000
_cell.length_c   1.000
_cell.angle_alpha   90.00
_cell.angle_beta   90.00
_cell.angle_gamma   90.00
#
_symmetry.space_group_name_H-M   'P 1'
#
loop_
_entity.id
_entity.type
_entity.pdbx_description
1 polymer ?
#
loop_
_entity_poly.entity_id
_entity_poly.type
_entity_poly.pdbx_seq_one_letter_code
_entity_poly.pdbx_strand_id
1 'polypeptide(L)'
;MTALQAMGLHLAVASNREDPRPTMEQSGTARYFKRLIGARRPDGGRRPFKPAPDMLLELMGDFSATASETLYVGDSDLDIRSALAAGVRGVGITRGNFTREQFETLGAWRVIDSLMELPDLVRAENGEAS
;
A
#
# COMPACT_ATOMS: atom_id res chain seq x y z
N MET A 1 -4.98 -9.61 7.57
CA MET A 1 -5.81 -8.47 7.15
C MET A 1 -6.92 -8.16 8.15
N THR A 2 -7.66 -9.15 8.67
CA THR A 2 -8.70 -8.94 9.69
C THR A 2 -8.25 -8.13 10.90
N ALA A 3 -7.03 -8.36 11.41
CA ALA A 3 -6.48 -7.57 12.52
C ALA A 3 -6.41 -6.07 12.20
N LEU A 4 -5.94 -5.71 11.00
CA LEU A 4 -5.87 -4.31 10.56
C LEU A 4 -7.27 -3.70 10.41
N GLN A 5 -8.25 -4.46 9.91
CA GLN A 5 -9.64 -4.00 9.85
C GLN A 5 -10.25 -3.80 11.24
N ALA A 6 -9.95 -4.69 12.19
CA ALA A 6 -10.39 -4.58 13.59
C ALA A 6 -9.78 -3.36 14.30
N MET A 7 -8.62 -2.87 13.84
CA MET A 7 -8.02 -1.61 14.28
C MET A 7 -8.67 -0.38 13.63
N GLY A 8 -9.75 -0.53 12.84
CA GLY A 8 -10.45 0.57 12.20
C GLY A 8 -9.80 1.11 10.93
N LEU A 9 -8.74 0.46 10.42
CA LEU A 9 -8.00 0.95 9.26
C LEU A 9 -8.77 0.76 7.95
N HIS A 10 -8.64 1.75 7.06
CA HIS A 10 -9.04 1.62 5.66
C HIS A 10 -7.96 0.88 4.88
N LEU A 11 -8.31 -0.27 4.33
CA LEU A 11 -7.41 -1.04 3.45
C LEU A 11 -7.79 -0.79 1.99
N ALA A 12 -6.80 -0.50 1.16
CA ALA A 12 -6.97 -0.34 -0.28
C ALA A 12 -5.77 -0.87 -1.07
N VAL A 13 -5.95 -1.05 -2.38
CA VAL A 13 -4.92 -1.55 -3.30
C VAL A 13 -4.73 -0.61 -4.47
N ALA A 14 -3.47 -0.27 -4.74
CA ALA A 14 -3.00 0.36 -5.97
C ALA A 14 -2.06 -0.58 -6.72
N SER A 15 -2.42 -0.97 -7.95
CA SER A 15 -1.70 -1.95 -8.75
C SER A 15 -1.38 -1.42 -10.15
N ASN A 16 -0.20 -1.74 -10.69
CA ASN A 16 0.13 -1.50 -12.11
C ASN A 16 -0.60 -2.48 -13.07
N ARG A 17 -1.44 -3.39 -12.56
CA ARG A 17 -2.37 -4.15 -13.40
C ARG A 17 -3.45 -3.23 -13.95
N GLU A 18 -4.00 -3.59 -15.11
CA GLU A 18 -5.14 -2.86 -15.69
C GLU A 18 -6.33 -2.83 -14.74
N ASP A 19 -6.71 -4.00 -14.20
CA ASP A 19 -7.67 -4.15 -13.10
C ASP A 19 -7.19 -5.26 -12.15
N PRO A 20 -6.91 -4.96 -10.87
CA PRO A 20 -6.51 -5.98 -9.89
C PRO A 20 -7.67 -6.85 -9.39
N ARG A 21 -8.93 -6.44 -9.59
CA ARG A 21 -10.11 -7.07 -8.98
C ARG A 21 -10.24 -8.56 -9.30
N PRO A 22 -10.17 -9.02 -10.57
CA PRO A 22 -10.40 -10.44 -10.89
C PRO A 22 -9.44 -11.38 -10.15
N THR A 23 -8.15 -11.04 -10.10
CA THR A 23 -7.13 -11.83 -9.39
C THR A 23 -7.36 -11.81 -7.87
N MET A 24 -7.80 -10.70 -7.32
CA MET A 24 -8.06 -10.57 -5.90
C MET A 24 -9.36 -11.27 -5.47
N GLU A 25 -10.37 -11.30 -6.32
CA GLU A 25 -11.59 -12.07 -6.11
C GLU A 25 -11.30 -13.57 -6.17
N GLN A 26 -10.51 -14.02 -7.15
CA GLN A 26 -10.08 -15.41 -7.27
C GLN A 26 -9.29 -15.91 -6.04
N SER A 27 -8.42 -15.06 -5.47
CA SER A 27 -7.68 -15.40 -4.24
C SER A 27 -8.51 -15.23 -2.96
N GLY A 28 -9.75 -14.72 -3.04
CA GLY A 28 -10.59 -14.43 -1.88
C GLY A 28 -10.09 -13.25 -1.02
N THR A 29 -9.15 -12.46 -1.53
CA THR A 29 -8.52 -11.35 -0.79
C THR A 29 -9.23 -10.01 -1.00
N ALA A 30 -9.95 -9.84 -2.10
CA ALA A 30 -10.67 -8.60 -2.44
C ALA A 30 -11.56 -8.09 -1.29
N ARG A 31 -12.17 -9.02 -0.54
CA ARG A 31 -13.08 -8.73 0.59
C ARG A 31 -12.45 -7.90 1.72
N TYR A 32 -11.13 -7.87 1.83
CA TYR A 32 -10.46 -7.11 2.89
C TYR A 32 -10.30 -5.62 2.55
N PHE A 33 -10.43 -5.25 1.29
CA PHE A 33 -10.07 -3.92 0.80
C PHE A 33 -11.32 -3.15 0.40
N LYS A 34 -11.50 -1.96 0.97
CA LYS A 34 -12.62 -1.07 0.66
C LYS A 34 -12.53 -0.52 -0.77
N ARG A 35 -11.31 -0.38 -1.30
CA ARG A 35 -11.07 0.15 -2.64
C ARG A 35 -9.93 -0.59 -3.33
N LEU A 36 -10.15 -0.94 -4.60
CA LEU A 36 -9.17 -1.55 -5.49
C LEU A 36 -9.05 -0.67 -6.74
N ILE A 37 -7.85 -0.22 -7.08
CA ILE A 37 -7.59 0.51 -8.32
C ILE A 37 -6.41 -0.09 -9.09
N GLY A 38 -6.58 -0.13 -10.41
CA GLY A 38 -5.54 -0.42 -11.38
C GLY A 38 -5.31 0.76 -12.32
N ALA A 39 -4.55 0.52 -13.39
CA ALA A 39 -4.32 1.49 -14.45
C ALA A 39 -5.62 1.98 -15.09
N ARG A 40 -6.60 1.09 -15.30
CA ARG A 40 -7.83 1.43 -16.01
C ARG A 40 -8.72 2.31 -15.14
N ARG A 41 -9.14 3.44 -15.69
CA ARG A 41 -10.18 4.28 -15.09
C ARG A 41 -11.57 3.84 -15.57
N PRO A 42 -12.63 4.06 -14.78
CA PRO A 42 -14.01 3.79 -15.20
C PRO A 42 -14.45 4.58 -16.43
N ASP A 43 -13.85 5.76 -16.66
CA ASP A 43 -14.13 6.65 -17.81
C ASP A 43 -13.42 6.22 -19.10
N GLY A 44 -12.73 5.08 -19.11
CA GLY A 44 -11.94 4.58 -20.24
C GLY A 44 -10.53 5.15 -20.34
N GLY A 45 -10.16 6.12 -19.50
CA GLY A 45 -8.82 6.64 -19.37
C GLY A 45 -7.86 5.72 -18.64
N ARG A 46 -6.60 6.16 -18.51
CA ARG A 46 -5.53 5.40 -17.84
C ARG A 46 -4.81 6.24 -16.79
N ARG A 47 -4.65 5.69 -15.60
CA ARG A 47 -3.78 6.23 -14.55
C ARG A 47 -2.32 5.98 -14.91
N PRO A 48 -1.42 6.92 -14.61
CA PRO A 48 0.01 6.66 -14.61
C PRO A 48 0.35 5.46 -13.74
N PHE A 49 1.30 4.64 -14.20
CA PHE A 49 1.83 3.54 -13.41
C PHE A 49 2.78 4.05 -12.33
N LYS A 50 2.87 3.31 -11.23
CA LYS A 50 3.96 3.44 -10.26
C LYS A 50 5.29 3.40 -11.03
N PRO A 51 6.21 4.35 -10.76
CA PRO A 51 6.35 5.08 -9.51
C PRO A 51 5.56 6.41 -9.44
N ALA A 52 4.72 6.73 -10.43
CA ALA A 52 3.85 7.90 -10.32
C ALA A 52 2.87 7.74 -9.13
N PRO A 53 2.65 8.80 -8.33
CA PRO A 53 1.87 8.72 -7.10
C PRO A 53 0.36 8.74 -7.32
N ASP A 54 -0.12 8.95 -8.54
CA ASP A 54 -1.53 9.19 -8.89
C ASP A 54 -2.51 8.20 -8.25
N MET A 55 -2.20 6.90 -8.32
CA MET A 55 -3.05 5.88 -7.70
C MET A 55 -3.11 6.04 -6.18
N LEU A 56 -1.97 6.26 -5.53
CA LEU A 56 -1.93 6.44 -4.07
C LEU A 56 -2.66 7.72 -3.64
N LEU A 57 -2.44 8.82 -4.36
CA LEU A 57 -3.12 10.10 -4.11
C LEU A 57 -4.64 10.00 -4.30
N GLU A 58 -5.10 9.28 -5.33
CA GLU A 58 -6.53 9.04 -5.54
C GLU A 58 -7.12 8.23 -4.37
N LEU A 59 -6.46 7.15 -3.94
CA LEU A 59 -6.92 6.37 -2.80
C LEU A 59 -6.98 7.20 -1.52
N MET A 60 -5.97 8.02 -1.25
CA MET A 60 -5.97 8.92 -0.10
C MET A 60 -7.16 9.89 -0.16
N GLY A 61 -7.46 10.43 -1.35
CA GLY A 61 -8.64 11.26 -1.59
C GLY A 61 -9.96 10.53 -1.31
N ASP A 62 -10.12 9.30 -1.82
CA ASP A 62 -11.30 8.45 -1.61
C ASP A 62 -11.59 8.23 -0.10
N PHE A 63 -10.56 8.22 0.74
CA PHE A 63 -10.69 8.02 2.19
C PHE A 63 -10.53 9.28 3.03
N SER A 64 -10.34 10.45 2.40
CA SER A 64 -10.01 11.70 3.10
C SER A 64 -8.82 11.57 4.07
N ALA A 65 -7.83 10.75 3.70
CA ALA A 65 -6.65 10.47 4.51
C ALA A 65 -5.49 11.39 4.15
N THR A 66 -4.76 11.85 5.16
CA THR A 66 -3.51 12.61 4.94
C THR A 66 -2.32 11.68 4.75
N ALA A 67 -1.20 12.22 4.24
CA ALA A 67 0.02 11.45 4.06
C ALA A 67 0.59 10.91 5.38
N SER A 68 0.41 11.66 6.48
CA SER A 68 0.79 11.25 7.84
C SER A 68 -0.07 10.11 8.40
N GLU A 69 -1.29 9.95 7.91
CA GLU A 69 -2.24 8.90 8.33
C GLU A 69 -2.20 7.67 7.41
N THR A 70 -1.28 7.67 6.42
CA THR A 70 -1.21 6.64 5.39
C THR A 70 0.11 5.89 5.46
N LEU A 71 0.05 4.56 5.39
CA LEU A 71 1.19 3.69 5.11
C LEU A 71 1.00 3.04 3.73
N TYR A 72 2.03 3.05 2.89
CA TYR A 72 2.00 2.35 1.61
C TYR A 72 2.95 1.15 1.62
N VAL A 73 2.39 -0.05 1.53
CA VAL A 73 3.15 -1.32 1.62
C VAL A 73 3.35 -1.90 0.23
N GLY A 74 4.58 -2.24 -0.14
CA GLY A 74 4.89 -2.83 -1.43
C GLY A 74 6.20 -3.61 -1.48
N ASP A 75 6.35 -4.43 -2.50
CA ASP A 75 7.44 -5.40 -2.66
C ASP A 75 8.43 -5.02 -3.78
N SER A 76 8.28 -3.82 -4.35
CA SER A 76 9.14 -3.30 -5.41
C SER A 76 9.65 -1.88 -5.15
N ASP A 77 10.67 -1.47 -5.90
CA ASP A 77 11.16 -0.10 -5.92
C ASP A 77 10.11 0.90 -6.40
N LEU A 78 9.25 0.50 -7.34
CA LEU A 78 8.15 1.32 -7.84
C LEU A 78 7.19 1.71 -6.72
N ASP A 79 6.97 0.81 -5.75
CA ASP A 79 6.10 1.08 -4.61
C ASP A 79 6.69 2.12 -3.67
N ILE A 80 7.96 1.94 -3.29
CA ILE A 80 8.65 2.87 -2.40
C ILE A 80 8.78 4.25 -3.05
N ARG A 81 9.14 4.31 -4.33
CA ARG A 81 9.21 5.57 -5.07
C ARG A 81 7.84 6.24 -5.19
N SER A 82 6.76 5.47 -5.39
CA SER A 82 5.40 6.01 -5.39
C SER A 82 4.99 6.57 -4.03
N ALA A 83 5.38 5.90 -2.93
CA ALA A 83 5.12 6.40 -1.58
C ALA A 83 5.85 7.73 -1.34
N LEU A 84 7.15 7.77 -1.64
CA LEU A 84 7.99 8.96 -1.50
C LEU A 84 7.46 10.13 -2.34
N ALA A 85 7.07 9.87 -3.59
CA ALA A 85 6.48 10.89 -4.47
C ALA A 85 5.14 11.43 -3.95
N ALA A 86 4.39 10.65 -3.17
CA ALA A 86 3.16 11.08 -2.51
C ALA A 86 3.40 11.70 -1.11
N GLY A 87 4.64 11.74 -0.62
CA GLY A 87 4.95 12.14 0.76
C GLY A 87 4.49 11.15 1.83
N VAL A 88 4.17 9.91 1.44
CA VAL A 88 3.64 8.84 2.28
C VAL A 88 4.78 7.97 2.80
N ARG A 89 4.65 7.45 4.03
CA ARG A 89 5.59 6.46 4.56
C ARG A 89 5.48 5.14 3.79
N GLY A 90 6.53 4.82 3.04
CA GLY A 90 6.65 3.56 2.30
C GLY A 90 7.20 2.44 3.19
N VAL A 91 6.53 1.28 3.20
CA VAL A 91 6.97 0.07 3.90
C VAL A 91 7.34 -0.99 2.86
N GLY A 92 8.61 -1.39 2.82
CA GLY A 92 9.08 -2.47 1.97
C GLY A 92 8.75 -3.83 2.58
N ILE A 93 8.31 -4.79 1.76
CA ILE A 93 8.16 -6.19 2.18
C ILE A 93 9.12 -7.10 1.40
N THR A 94 9.97 -7.83 2.11
CA THR A 94 11.06 -8.67 1.54
C THR A 94 10.57 -9.97 0.88
N ARG A 95 9.25 -10.17 0.77
CA ARG A 95 8.64 -11.32 0.07
C ARG A 95 8.69 -11.22 -1.46
N GLY A 96 9.10 -10.06 -1.98
CA GLY A 96 9.37 -9.83 -3.40
C GLY A 96 10.84 -10.08 -3.77
N ASN A 97 11.35 -9.28 -4.69
CA ASN A 97 12.70 -9.44 -5.25
C ASN A 97 13.77 -8.55 -4.57
N PHE A 98 13.41 -7.84 -3.50
CA PHE A 98 14.25 -6.83 -2.87
C PHE A 98 14.67 -7.24 -1.46
N THR A 99 15.95 -7.03 -1.14
CA THR A 99 16.49 -7.19 0.21
C THR A 99 16.15 -6.00 1.09
N ARG A 100 16.35 -6.17 2.40
CA ARG A 100 16.18 -5.10 3.37
C ARG A 100 17.08 -3.89 3.06
N GLU A 101 18.36 -4.12 2.79
CA GLU A 101 19.30 -3.04 2.48
C GLU A 101 18.91 -2.28 1.20
N GLN A 102 18.35 -2.99 0.21
CA GLN A 102 17.88 -2.36 -1.02
C GLN A 102 16.67 -1.46 -0.76
N PHE A 103 15.70 -1.89 0.05
CA PHE A 103 14.58 -1.04 0.44
C PHE A 103 15.00 0.17 1.28
N GLU A 104 15.94 -0.02 2.21
CA GLU A 104 16.50 1.08 3.00
C GLU A 104 17.19 2.11 2.12
N THR A 105 17.98 1.65 1.13
CA THR A 105 18.63 2.53 0.14
C THR A 105 17.62 3.28 -0.73
N LEU A 106 16.47 2.67 -1.01
CA LEU A 106 15.37 3.31 -1.75
C LEU A 106 14.59 4.33 -0.91
N GLY A 107 14.87 4.44 0.39
CA GLY A 107 14.18 5.37 1.30
C GLY A 107 12.90 4.79 1.91
N ALA A 108 12.77 3.46 2.00
CA ALA A 108 11.68 2.85 2.75
C ALA A 108 11.74 3.30 4.22
N TRP A 109 10.60 3.71 4.77
CA TRP A 109 10.47 4.12 6.15
C TRP A 109 10.66 2.93 7.11
N ARG A 110 10.15 1.76 6.73
CA ARG A 110 10.36 0.48 7.40
C ARG A 110 10.45 -0.64 6.38
N VAL A 111 11.06 -1.74 6.80
CA VAL A 111 11.07 -2.99 6.05
C VAL A 111 10.59 -4.12 6.95
N ILE A 112 9.65 -4.91 6.45
CA ILE A 112 9.07 -6.07 7.13
C ILE A 112 9.25 -7.33 6.28
N ASP A 113 9.21 -8.50 6.91
CA ASP A 113 9.34 -9.79 6.22
C ASP A 113 7.97 -10.47 6.01
N SER A 114 6.95 -9.96 6.68
CA SER A 114 5.59 -10.50 6.64
C SER A 114 4.53 -9.42 6.85
N LEU A 115 3.43 -9.52 6.11
CA LEU A 115 2.23 -8.72 6.36
C LEU A 115 1.63 -8.94 7.77
N MET A 116 2.05 -10.01 8.46
CA MET A 116 1.65 -10.29 9.85
C MET A 116 2.28 -9.32 10.85
N GLU A 117 3.33 -8.59 10.47
CA GLU A 117 3.99 -7.58 11.32
C GLU A 117 3.27 -6.22 11.28
N LEU A 118 2.40 -6.00 10.29
CA LEU A 118 1.70 -4.73 10.12
C LEU A 118 0.87 -4.29 11.34
N PRO A 119 0.12 -5.17 12.03
CA PRO A 119 -0.64 -4.75 13.21
C PRO A 119 0.25 -4.19 14.31
N ASP A 120 1.39 -4.83 14.59
CA ASP A 120 2.31 -4.39 15.64
C ASP A 120 3.03 -3.11 15.22
N LEU A 121 3.38 -2.99 13.94
CA LEU A 121 3.93 -1.75 13.39
C LEU A 121 2.97 -0.57 13.55
N VAL A 122 1.67 -0.76 13.25
CA VAL A 122 0.67 0.31 13.41
C VAL A 122 0.47 0.66 14.88
N ARG A 123 0.41 -0.32 15.78
CA ARG A 123 0.29 -0.06 17.23
C ARG A 123 1.46 0.76 17.76
N ALA A 124 2.68 0.38 17.38
CA ALA A 124 3.88 1.12 17.77
C ALA A 124 3.83 2.59 17.30
N GLU A 125 3.35 2.84 16.09
CA GLU A 125 3.19 4.20 15.57
C GLU A 125 2.11 5.02 16.27
N ASN A 126 1.04 4.37 16.72
CA ASN A 126 -0.02 5.02 17.49
C ASN A 126 0.38 5.26 18.97
N GLY A 127 1.59 4.84 19.38
CA GLY A 127 2.01 4.90 20.78
C GLY A 127 1.33 3.86 21.68
N GLU A 128 0.68 2.85 21.09
CA GLU A 128 0.03 1.74 21.76
C GLU A 128 1.03 0.58 21.92
N ALA A 129 2.16 0.83 22.59
CA ALA A 129 3.14 -0.23 22.86
C ALA A 129 2.50 -1.31 23.75
N SER A 130 2.56 -2.57 23.30
CA SER A 130 2.13 -3.77 24.03
C SER A 130 2.85 -3.94 25.37
#